data_AF-A0A433CE53-F1
#
_entry.id   AF-A0A433CE53-F1
#
_cell.length_a   1.000
_cell.length_b   1.000
_cell.length_c   1.000
_cell.angle_alpha   90.00
_cell.angle_beta   90.00
_cell.angle_gamma   90.00
#
_symmetry.space_group_name_H-M   'P 1'
#
loop_
_entity.id
_entity.type
_entity.pdbx_description
1 polymer ?
#
loop_
_entity_poly.entity_id
_entity_poly.type
_entity_poly.pdbx_seq_one_letter_code
_entity_poly.pdbx_strand_id
1 'polypeptide(L)'
;MRTRWIMPTDIGSYGVSAEIVLPTAGKDELGTGRYQFNVGGLIVYPVSPHLLTAGVIKQSTSVAGDHDRDKISNTEIRFIPVFILSDGWAISGELRQTWEHKSDQDWQRIEVSLNKQFDIHWAGVLSTSRDFGDRKDHGAALIAMKYFF
;
A
#
# COMPACT_ATOMS: atom_id res chain seq x y z
N MET A 1 6.16 15.22 0.89
CA MET A 1 4.99 15.77 1.63
C MET A 1 3.75 14.96 1.28
N ARG A 2 2.91 14.61 2.25
CA ARG A 2 1.67 13.86 2.04
C ARG A 2 0.52 14.54 2.78
N THR A 3 -0.60 14.72 2.10
CA THR A 3 -1.86 15.16 2.69
C THR A 3 -2.93 14.08 2.50
N ARG A 4 -3.83 13.96 3.47
CA ARG A 4 -4.94 13.03 3.41
C ARG A 4 -6.15 13.65 4.09
N TRP A 5 -7.30 13.42 3.50
CA TRP A 5 -8.58 13.75 4.06
C TRP A 5 -9.43 12.49 4.15
N ILE A 6 -10.02 12.25 5.32
CA ILE A 6 -10.86 11.09 5.60
C ILE A 6 -12.16 11.59 6.19
N MET A 7 -13.27 11.10 5.64
CA MET A 7 -14.61 11.35 6.13
C MET A 7 -15.23 10.05 6.66
N PRO A 8 -15.53 9.99 7.96
CA PRO A 8 -16.36 8.92 8.50
C PRO A 8 -17.84 9.15 8.11
N THR A 9 -18.57 8.06 7.93
CA THR A 9 -20.01 8.01 7.69
C THR A 9 -20.64 6.89 8.52
N ASP A 10 -21.97 6.82 8.55
CA ASP A 10 -22.68 5.77 9.31
C ASP A 10 -22.41 4.36 8.79
N ILE A 11 -22.00 4.24 7.52
CA ILE A 11 -21.78 2.95 6.84
C ILE A 11 -20.29 2.66 6.60
N GLY A 12 -19.37 3.52 7.06
CA GLY A 12 -17.94 3.30 6.88
C GLY A 12 -17.12 4.59 6.84
N SER A 13 -16.10 4.63 6.01
CA SER A 13 -15.27 5.81 5.82
C SER A 13 -14.75 5.86 4.39
N TYR A 14 -14.58 7.07 3.86
CA TYR A 14 -13.90 7.27 2.59
C TYR A 14 -12.87 8.39 2.72
N GLY A 15 -11.92 8.42 1.81
CA GLY A 15 -10.88 9.43 1.86
C GLY A 15 -10.14 9.58 0.55
N VAL A 16 -9.47 10.72 0.44
CA VAL A 16 -8.58 11.04 -0.67
C VAL A 16 -7.23 11.48 -0.13
N SER A 17 -6.18 11.26 -0.90
CA SER A 17 -4.83 11.65 -0.54
C SER A 17 -4.07 12.17 -1.75
N ALA A 18 -3.16 13.09 -1.50
CA ALA A 18 -2.19 13.57 -2.45
C ALA A 18 -0.80 13.57 -1.79
N GLU A 19 0.21 13.17 -2.54
CA GLU A 19 1.58 13.07 -2.07
C GLU A 19 2.55 13.54 -3.14
N ILE A 20 3.52 14.34 -2.71
CA ILE A 20 4.65 14.78 -3.52
C ILE A 20 5.91 14.17 -2.90
N VAL A 21 6.67 13.43 -3.69
CA VAL A 21 7.98 12.88 -3.30
C VAL A 21 9.06 13.73 -3.94
N LEU A 22 9.95 14.25 -3.10
CA LEU A 22 11.07 15.10 -3.51
C LEU A 22 12.32 14.23 -3.68
N PRO A 23 13.12 14.45 -4.74
CA PRO A 23 14.39 13.76 -4.92
C PRO A 23 15.44 14.37 -3.98
N THR A 24 15.50 13.90 -2.74
CA THR A 24 16.47 14.39 -1.74
C THR A 24 17.69 13.50 -1.60
N ALA A 25 17.72 12.36 -2.29
CA ALA A 25 18.90 11.51 -2.33
C ALA A 25 20.05 12.25 -3.06
N GLY A 26 21.29 12.03 -2.63
CA GLY A 26 22.49 12.61 -3.26
C GLY A 26 23.23 11.64 -4.19
N LYS A 27 22.70 10.43 -4.42
CA LYS A 27 23.27 9.40 -5.29
C LYS A 27 22.21 8.78 -6.17
N ASP A 28 22.56 8.52 -7.43
CA ASP A 28 21.61 8.09 -8.45
C ASP A 28 20.99 6.72 -8.22
N GLU A 29 21.69 5.85 -7.49
CA GLU A 29 21.15 4.54 -7.13
C GLU A 29 20.06 4.60 -6.05
N LEU A 30 19.94 5.73 -5.32
CA LEU A 30 19.02 5.90 -4.19
C LEU A 30 17.73 6.65 -4.56
N GLY A 31 17.49 6.88 -5.86
CA GLY A 31 16.32 7.62 -6.34
C GLY A 31 16.52 9.13 -6.37
N THR A 32 17.71 9.61 -6.75
CA THR A 32 17.86 11.02 -7.17
C THR A 32 17.01 11.30 -8.41
N GLY A 33 16.81 12.59 -8.68
CA GLY A 33 16.61 13.05 -10.04
C GLY A 33 15.17 13.28 -10.45
N ARG A 34 14.14 12.60 -9.90
CA ARG A 34 12.75 12.83 -10.31
C ARG A 34 11.77 13.18 -9.19
N TYR A 35 10.93 14.16 -9.48
CA TYR A 35 9.75 14.49 -8.70
C TYR A 35 8.62 13.52 -9.04
N GLN A 36 7.94 13.03 -8.01
CA GLN A 36 6.79 12.15 -8.17
C GLN A 36 5.58 12.76 -7.49
N PHE A 37 4.45 12.72 -8.19
CA PHE A 37 3.15 13.11 -7.69
C PHE A 37 2.23 11.88 -7.64
N ASN A 38 1.63 11.67 -6.48
CA ASN A 38 0.75 10.55 -6.20
C ASN A 38 -0.60 11.07 -5.75
N VAL A 39 -1.67 10.50 -6.27
CA VAL A 39 -3.02 10.71 -5.76
C VAL A 39 -3.66 9.36 -5.47
N GLY A 40 -4.56 9.31 -4.49
CA GLY A 40 -5.26 8.08 -4.19
C GLY A 40 -6.57 8.29 -3.47
N GLY A 41 -7.46 7.33 -3.64
CA GLY A 41 -8.74 7.22 -2.95
C GLY A 41 -8.77 5.97 -2.08
N LEU A 42 -9.50 6.04 -0.97
CA LEU A 42 -9.71 4.98 0.00
C LEU A 42 -11.19 4.89 0.32
N ILE A 43 -11.70 3.68 0.42
CA ILE A 43 -12.96 3.37 1.08
C ILE A 43 -12.72 2.26 2.11
N VAL A 44 -13.35 2.37 3.26
CA VAL A 44 -13.34 1.38 4.34
C VAL A 44 -14.78 1.09 4.71
N TYR A 45 -15.13 -0.19 4.75
CA TYR A 45 -16.47 -0.65 5.04
C TYR A 45 -16.46 -1.72 6.13
N PRO A 46 -17.10 -1.47 7.30
CA PRO A 46 -17.28 -2.48 8.32
C PRO A 46 -18.42 -3.44 7.90
N VAL A 47 -18.05 -4.63 7.42
CA VAL A 47 -19.02 -5.66 7.02
C VAL A 47 -19.68 -6.28 8.25
N SER A 48 -18.92 -6.48 9.31
CA SER A 48 -19.39 -6.99 10.60
C SER A 48 -18.42 -6.58 11.73
N PRO A 49 -18.74 -6.81 13.01
CA PRO A 49 -17.81 -6.53 14.11
C PRO A 49 -16.45 -7.24 13.99
N HIS A 50 -16.39 -8.33 13.21
CA HIS A 50 -15.18 -9.14 13.02
C HIS A 50 -14.58 -9.02 11.61
N LEU A 51 -15.18 -8.23 10.71
CA LEU A 51 -14.72 -8.10 9.33
C LEU A 51 -14.78 -6.65 8.85
N LEU A 52 -13.62 -6.11 8.51
CA LEU A 52 -13.46 -4.84 7.83
C LEU A 52 -12.96 -5.10 6.41
N THR A 53 -13.43 -4.34 5.43
CA THR A 53 -12.86 -4.35 4.08
C THR A 53 -12.42 -2.96 3.70
N ALA A 54 -11.34 -2.86 2.94
CA ALA A 54 -10.90 -1.61 2.35
C ALA A 54 -10.63 -1.76 0.85
N GLY A 55 -11.04 -0.74 0.10
CA GLY A 55 -10.71 -0.56 -1.30
C GLY A 55 -9.80 0.66 -1.44
N VAL A 56 -8.72 0.54 -2.20
CA VAL A 56 -7.80 1.65 -2.46
C VAL A 56 -7.53 1.74 -3.95
N ILE A 57 -7.51 2.95 -4.48
CA ILE A 57 -6.95 3.24 -5.80
C ILE A 57 -5.84 4.27 -5.63
N LYS A 58 -4.74 4.10 -6.34
CA LYS A 58 -3.62 5.04 -6.32
C LYS A 58 -3.07 5.22 -7.73
N GLN A 59 -2.91 6.46 -8.16
CA GLN A 59 -2.15 6.85 -9.33
C GLN A 59 -0.82 7.46 -8.88
N SER A 60 0.29 6.98 -9.43
CA SER A 60 1.63 7.50 -9.16
C SER A 60 2.29 7.91 -10.46
N THR A 61 2.75 9.16 -10.58
CA THR A 61 3.31 9.70 -11.83
C THR A 61 4.57 10.51 -11.57
N SER A 62 5.63 10.26 -12.34
CA SER A 62 6.81 11.13 -12.40
C SER A 62 6.51 12.40 -13.19
N VAL A 63 6.73 13.57 -12.60
CA VAL A 63 6.34 14.86 -13.19
C VAL A 63 7.52 15.56 -13.86
N ALA A 64 8.64 15.68 -13.16
CA ALA A 64 9.81 16.42 -13.62
C ALA A 64 11.09 15.76 -13.12
N GLY A 65 12.22 16.04 -13.77
CA GLY A 65 13.51 15.54 -13.33
C GLY A 65 14.41 14.99 -14.42
N ASP A 66 15.57 14.49 -14.00
CA ASP A 66 16.66 13.97 -14.82
C ASP A 66 16.17 13.05 -15.95
N HIS A 67 16.62 13.30 -17.18
CA HIS A 67 16.16 12.60 -18.37
C HIS A 67 16.70 11.17 -18.47
N ASP A 68 17.82 10.87 -17.80
CA ASP A 68 18.50 9.57 -17.87
C ASP A 68 17.84 8.48 -17.01
N ARG A 69 16.78 8.83 -16.28
CA ARG A 69 15.97 7.89 -15.49
C ARG A 69 14.62 7.61 -16.11
N ASP A 70 14.16 6.37 -16.03
CA ASP A 70 12.82 6.01 -16.50
C ASP A 70 11.74 6.75 -15.71
N LYS A 71 10.71 7.19 -16.42
CA LYS A 71 9.52 7.80 -15.81
C LYS A 71 8.62 6.70 -15.31
N ILE A 72 8.07 6.86 -14.11
CA ILE A 72 7.07 5.95 -13.56
C ILE A 72 5.69 6.55 -13.81
N SER A 73 4.73 5.71 -14.20
CA SER A 73 3.33 6.08 -14.32
C SER A 73 2.51 4.85 -14.05
N ASN A 74 2.06 4.67 -12.81
CA ASN A 74 1.44 3.42 -12.37
C ASN A 74 0.07 3.68 -11.75
N THR A 75 -0.91 2.87 -12.14
CA THR A 75 -2.18 2.75 -11.42
C THR A 75 -2.15 1.49 -10.58
N GLU A 76 -2.55 1.61 -9.32
CA GLU A 76 -2.68 0.50 -8.39
C GLU A 76 -4.12 0.47 -7.86
N ILE A 77 -4.72 -0.71 -7.85
CA ILE A 77 -5.98 -0.98 -7.14
C ILE A 77 -5.72 -2.06 -6.11
N ARG A 78 -6.20 -1.84 -4.88
CA ARG A 78 -6.08 -2.80 -3.77
C ARG A 78 -7.43 -3.11 -3.15
N PHE A 79 -7.62 -4.37 -2.82
CA PHE A 79 -8.70 -4.86 -1.99
C PHE A 79 -8.12 -5.55 -0.76
N ILE A 80 -8.54 -5.13 0.42
CA ILE A 80 -7.94 -5.50 1.70
C ILE A 80 -9.03 -5.96 2.67
N PRO A 81 -9.35 -7.26 2.74
CA PRO A 81 -10.17 -7.81 3.83
C PRO A 81 -9.33 -7.99 5.10
N VAL A 82 -9.90 -7.63 6.24
CA VAL A 82 -9.30 -7.78 7.58
C VAL A 82 -10.29 -8.46 8.50
N PHE A 83 -9.94 -9.67 8.95
CA PHE A 83 -10.66 -10.44 9.94
C PHE A 83 -10.08 -10.16 11.33
N ILE A 84 -10.89 -9.57 12.20
CA ILE A 84 -10.54 -9.31 13.58
C ILE A 84 -10.91 -10.54 14.40
N LEU A 85 -9.94 -11.09 15.12
CA LEU A 85 -10.07 -12.27 15.95
C LEU A 85 -10.00 -11.88 17.43
N SER A 86 -10.25 -12.84 18.32
CA SER A 86 -10.12 -12.62 19.75
C SER A 86 -8.68 -12.30 20.15
N ASP A 87 -8.54 -11.71 21.34
CA ASP A 87 -7.24 -11.48 21.98
C ASP A 87 -6.28 -10.60 21.18
N GLY A 88 -6.77 -9.69 20.34
CA GLY A 88 -5.92 -8.78 19.56
C GLY A 88 -5.22 -9.45 18.36
N TRP A 89 -5.66 -10.63 17.94
CA TRP A 89 -5.25 -11.23 16.67
C TRP A 89 -6.05 -10.65 15.50
N ALA A 90 -5.44 -10.56 14.32
CA ALA A 90 -6.14 -10.27 13.08
C ALA A 90 -5.47 -10.94 11.88
N ILE A 91 -6.27 -11.40 10.92
CA ILE A 91 -5.79 -11.90 9.63
C ILE A 91 -6.18 -10.88 8.56
N SER A 92 -5.24 -10.47 7.74
CA SER A 92 -5.51 -9.59 6.60
C SER A 92 -5.08 -10.23 5.30
N GLY A 93 -5.88 -10.05 4.26
CA GLY A 93 -5.47 -10.29 2.89
C GLY A 93 -5.25 -8.96 2.19
N GLU A 94 -4.41 -8.95 1.16
CA GLU A 94 -4.35 -7.88 0.18
C GLU A 94 -4.28 -8.49 -1.22
N LEU A 95 -5.24 -8.14 -2.07
CA LEU A 95 -5.15 -8.34 -3.51
C LEU A 95 -4.84 -6.99 -4.13
N ARG A 96 -3.73 -6.91 -4.87
CA ARG A 96 -3.27 -5.70 -5.53
C ARG A 96 -3.10 -5.96 -7.01
N GLN A 97 -3.73 -5.15 -7.85
CA GLN A 97 -3.46 -5.10 -9.29
C GLN A 97 -2.68 -3.82 -9.58
N THR A 98 -1.62 -3.93 -10.36
CA THR A 98 -0.80 -2.80 -10.80
C THR A 98 -0.72 -2.78 -12.32
N TRP A 99 -0.87 -1.60 -12.89
CA TRP A 99 -0.58 -1.31 -14.30
C TRP A 99 0.50 -0.25 -14.38
N GLU A 100 1.59 -0.55 -15.08
CA GLU A 100 2.68 0.39 -15.36
C GLU A 100 2.59 0.88 -16.80
N HIS A 101 2.07 2.10 -16.96
CA HIS A 101 1.71 2.69 -18.26
C HIS A 101 2.90 3.04 -19.15
N LYS A 102 4.13 2.87 -18.68
CA LYS A 102 5.35 3.21 -19.43
C LYS A 102 6.01 2.00 -20.06
N SER A 103 6.09 0.90 -19.32
CA SER A 103 6.56 -0.38 -19.83
C SER A 103 5.42 -1.25 -20.40
N ASP A 104 4.17 -0.80 -20.25
CA ASP A 104 2.95 -1.56 -20.57
C ASP A 104 2.91 -2.91 -19.86
N GLN A 105 3.47 -2.95 -18.65
CA GLN A 105 3.49 -4.15 -17.81
C GLN A 105 2.34 -4.13 -16.83
N ASP A 106 1.80 -5.31 -16.56
CA ASP A 106 0.81 -5.48 -15.52
C ASP A 106 1.11 -6.71 -14.65
N TRP A 107 0.82 -6.56 -13.36
CA TRP A 107 1.00 -7.64 -12.41
C TRP A 107 0.04 -7.55 -11.25
N GLN A 108 -0.21 -8.71 -10.67
CA GLN A 108 -1.00 -8.88 -9.46
C GLN A 108 -0.07 -9.27 -8.31
N ARG A 109 -0.42 -8.81 -7.12
CA ARG A 109 0.20 -9.26 -5.87
C ARG A 109 -0.88 -9.74 -4.94
N ILE A 110 -0.67 -10.91 -4.37
CA ILE A 110 -1.48 -11.44 -3.28
C ILE A 110 -0.61 -11.47 -2.04
N GLU A 111 -1.08 -10.89 -0.95
CA GLU A 111 -0.43 -10.93 0.35
C GLU A 111 -1.41 -11.41 1.42
N VAL A 112 -0.92 -12.22 2.34
CA VAL A 112 -1.65 -12.66 3.53
C VAL A 112 -0.79 -12.38 4.74
N SER A 113 -1.39 -11.78 5.77
CA SER A 113 -0.70 -11.36 6.98
C SER A 113 -1.46 -11.78 8.22
N LEU A 114 -0.72 -12.33 9.18
CA LEU A 114 -1.17 -12.58 10.54
C LEU A 114 -0.62 -11.48 11.44
N ASN A 115 -1.51 -10.75 12.08
CA ASN A 115 -1.21 -9.62 12.94
C ASN A 115 -1.57 -9.98 14.39
N LYS A 116 -0.76 -9.53 15.33
CA LYS A 116 -0.99 -9.69 16.77
C LYS A 116 -0.68 -8.40 17.50
N GLN A 117 -1.64 -7.85 18.20
CA GLN A 117 -1.42 -6.87 19.24
C GLN A 117 -1.13 -7.61 20.55
N PHE A 118 0.07 -7.42 21.11
CA PHE A 118 0.46 -8.04 22.38
C PHE A 118 -0.04 -7.19 23.55
N ASP A 119 0.11 -5.87 23.43
CA ASP A 119 -0.40 -4.88 24.38
C ASP A 119 -0.59 -3.52 23.66
N ILE A 120 -0.78 -2.45 24.43
CA ILE A 120 -0.94 -1.10 23.88
C ILE A 120 0.33 -0.54 23.21
N HIS A 121 1.50 -1.12 23.51
CA HIS A 121 2.80 -0.68 23.03
C HIS A 121 3.38 -1.60 21.95
N TRP A 122 2.99 -2.86 21.87
CA TRP A 122 3.62 -3.86 21.01
C TRP A 122 2.63 -4.50 20.04
N ALA A 123 3.00 -4.51 18.76
CA ALA A 123 2.34 -5.31 17.73
C ALA A 123 3.36 -6.06 16.87
N GLY A 124 3.00 -7.27 16.47
CA GLY A 124 3.75 -8.10 15.53
C GLY A 124 2.93 -8.38 14.27
N VAL A 125 3.64 -8.56 13.16
CA VAL A 125 3.08 -9.02 11.89
C VAL A 125 4.00 -10.06 11.26
N LEU A 126 3.40 -11.12 10.75
CA LEU A 126 4.00 -12.09 9.85
C LEU A 126 3.21 -12.04 8.55
N SER A 127 3.85 -11.76 7.42
CA SER A 127 3.19 -11.78 6.11
C SER A 127 3.95 -12.59 5.08
N THR A 128 3.22 -13.12 4.12
CA THR A 128 3.75 -13.76 2.91
C THR A 128 3.04 -13.20 1.70
N SER A 129 3.77 -12.99 0.62
CA SER A 129 3.24 -12.43 -0.61
C SER A 129 3.81 -13.10 -1.84
N ARG A 130 3.04 -13.07 -2.92
CA ARG A 130 3.46 -13.54 -4.24
C ARG A 130 2.97 -12.59 -5.31
N ASP A 131 3.83 -12.30 -6.27
CA ASP A 131 3.50 -11.51 -7.45
C ASP A 131 3.24 -12.47 -8.65
N PHE A 132 2.34 -12.08 -9.54
CA PHE A 132 1.89 -12.83 -10.71
C PHE A 132 1.78 -11.88 -11.92
N GLY A 133 2.02 -12.36 -13.13
CA GLY A 133 2.00 -11.54 -14.36
C GLY A 133 3.42 -11.21 -14.83
N ASP A 134 3.63 -10.00 -15.34
CA ASP A 134 4.87 -9.61 -16.01
C ASP A 134 6.07 -9.46 -15.05
N ARG A 135 5.79 -9.42 -13.75
CA ARG A 135 6.81 -9.29 -12.72
C ARG A 135 7.37 -10.66 -12.34
N LYS A 136 8.68 -10.85 -12.56
CA LYS A 136 9.41 -12.02 -12.06
C LYS A 136 9.33 -12.08 -10.53
N ASP A 137 8.86 -13.20 -10.00
CA ASP A 137 8.63 -13.36 -8.57
C ASP A 137 9.27 -14.61 -7.99
N HIS A 138 9.80 -14.45 -6.78
CA HIS A 138 10.32 -15.53 -5.94
C HIS A 138 9.49 -15.73 -4.66
N GLY A 139 8.40 -14.96 -4.50
CA GLY A 139 7.70 -14.83 -3.24
C GLY A 139 8.50 -14.01 -2.23
N ALA A 140 7.80 -13.41 -1.28
CA ALA A 140 8.44 -12.71 -0.18
C ALA A 140 7.74 -13.05 1.14
N ALA A 141 8.53 -13.18 2.20
CA ALA A 141 8.03 -13.31 3.57
C ALA A 141 8.60 -12.17 4.41
N LEU A 142 7.78 -11.61 5.28
CA LEU A 142 8.14 -10.51 6.17
C LEU A 142 7.72 -10.85 7.59
N ILE A 143 8.61 -10.58 8.54
CA ILE A 143 8.32 -10.57 9.97
C ILE A 143 8.72 -9.19 10.46
N ALA A 144 7.79 -8.49 11.12
CA ALA A 144 8.07 -7.21 11.73
C ALA A 144 7.43 -7.12 13.11
N MET A 145 8.10 -6.39 14.00
CA MET A 145 7.60 -6.05 15.32
C MET A 145 7.71 -4.54 15.47
N LYS A 146 6.65 -3.92 16.00
CA LYS A 146 6.53 -2.48 16.14
C LYS A 146 6.23 -2.13 17.59
N TYR A 147 7.00 -1.16 18.10
CA TYR A 147 6.77 -0.50 19.37
C TYR A 147 6.08 0.85 19.15
N PHE A 148 5.10 1.18 19.99
CA PHE A 148 4.37 2.45 20.03
C PHE A 148 4.73 3.20 21.31
N PHE A 149 5.07 4.48 21.17
CA PHE A 149 5.40 5.40 22.27
C PHE A 149 4.16 6.14 22.77
#